data_AF-A0A2N7PWB5-F1
#
_entry.id   AF-A0A2N7PWB5-F1
#
_cell.length_a   1.000
_cell.length_b   1.000
_cell.length_c   1.000
_cell.angle_alpha   90.00
_cell.angle_beta   90.00
_cell.angle_gamma   90.00
#
_symmetry.space_group_name_H-M   'P 1'
#
loop_
_entity.id
_entity.type
_entity.pdbx_description
1 polymer ?
#
loop_
_entity_poly.entity_id
_entity_poly.type
_entity_poly.pdbx_seq_one_letter_code
_entity_poly.pdbx_strand_id
1 'polypeptide(L)'
;LKKACNFSPWWVAPPHHINYFDFNSLEKLLREQGFDIVLKETSFPIDIFLLMGDNYVGNDSLGRLCHTKRKNFEKKLQNAGFNNLKRDLYKSLAQLNIGREVVIYARK
;
A
#
# COMPACT_ATOMS: atom_id res chain seq x y z
N LEU A 1 8.39 10.53 2.16
CA LEU A 1 9.65 9.74 2.23
C LEU A 1 10.86 10.51 1.70
N LYS A 2 10.92 10.91 0.43
CA LYS A 2 12.06 11.70 -0.10
C LYS A 2 12.31 13.00 0.67
N LYS A 3 11.27 13.81 0.89
CA LYS A 3 11.37 15.09 1.64
C LYS A 3 11.69 14.91 3.13
N ALA A 4 11.02 13.97 3.79
CA ALA A 4 11.08 13.82 5.25
C ALA A 4 12.22 12.90 5.73
N CYS A 5 12.65 11.95 4.89
CA CYS A 5 13.57 10.88 5.29
C CYS A 5 14.76 10.72 4.31
N ASN A 6 14.87 11.59 3.31
CA ASN A 6 15.95 11.60 2.31
C ASN A 6 16.17 10.26 1.58
N PHE A 7 15.12 9.46 1.38
CA PHE A 7 15.22 8.18 0.67
C PHE A 7 15.24 8.35 -0.86
N SER A 8 16.19 7.68 -1.51
CA SER A 8 16.17 7.43 -2.96
C SER A 8 15.12 6.35 -3.29
N PRO A 9 14.29 6.53 -4.32
CA PRO A 9 13.22 5.58 -4.63
C PRO A 9 13.77 4.29 -5.25
N TRP A 10 14.04 3.28 -4.41
CA TRP A 10 14.59 1.98 -4.82
C TRP A 10 13.64 1.10 -5.65
N TRP A 11 12.36 1.47 -5.70
CA TRP A 11 11.30 0.77 -6.43
C TRP A 11 11.06 1.35 -7.83
N VAL A 12 11.73 2.46 -8.17
CA VAL A 12 11.69 3.02 -9.52
C VAL A 12 12.73 2.28 -10.36
N ALA A 13 12.27 1.44 -11.29
CA ALA A 13 13.10 0.57 -12.10
C ALA A 13 12.79 0.65 -13.61
N PRO A 14 13.08 1.76 -14.30
CA PRO A 14 13.06 1.81 -15.75
C PRO A 14 14.19 0.94 -16.33
N PRO A 15 13.98 0.20 -17.45
CA PRO A 15 12.76 0.16 -18.28
C PRO A 15 11.73 -0.89 -17.83
N HIS A 16 11.97 -1.65 -16.76
CA HIS A 16 11.13 -2.77 -16.34
C HIS A 16 9.70 -2.36 -15.96
N HIS A 17 9.54 -1.24 -15.25
CA HIS A 17 8.25 -0.66 -14.93
C HIS A 17 8.14 0.71 -15.60
N ILE A 18 7.30 0.78 -16.64
CA ILE A 18 7.05 2.01 -17.41
C ILE A 18 5.93 2.84 -16.76
N ASN A 19 4.91 2.17 -16.22
CA ASN A 19 3.74 2.83 -15.61
C ASN A 19 3.76 2.64 -14.09
N TYR A 20 3.54 3.74 -13.36
CA TYR A 20 3.36 3.75 -11.91
C TYR A 20 2.01 4.37 -11.60
N PHE A 21 1.05 3.53 -11.22
CA PHE A 21 -0.28 3.97 -10.85
C PHE A 21 -0.36 4.22 -9.34
N ASP A 22 -0.96 5.35 -8.99
CA ASP A 22 -1.61 5.56 -7.70
C ASP A 22 -3.12 5.23 -7.80
N PHE A 23 -3.87 5.38 -6.70
CA PHE A 23 -5.30 5.08 -6.71
C PHE A 23 -6.06 6.00 -7.66
N ASN A 24 -5.68 7.29 -7.72
CA ASN A 24 -6.37 8.29 -8.53
C ASN A 24 -6.19 8.04 -10.04
N SER A 25 -4.96 7.76 -10.47
CA SER A 25 -4.61 7.50 -11.87
C SER A 25 -5.19 6.18 -12.38
N LEU A 26 -5.19 5.13 -11.56
CA LEU A 26 -5.83 3.86 -11.93
C LEU A 26 -7.36 4.01 -11.98
N GLU A 27 -7.97 4.69 -11.00
CA GLU A 27 -9.41 4.99 -11.02
C GLU A 27 -9.80 5.78 -12.26
N LYS A 28 -9.04 6.82 -12.59
CA LYS A 28 -9.28 7.63 -13.79
C LYS A 28 -9.27 6.78 -15.05
N LEU A 29 -8.25 5.94 -15.22
CA LEU A 29 -8.15 5.02 -16.36
C LEU A 29 -9.39 4.12 -16.46
N LEU A 30 -9.81 3.51 -15.35
CA LEU A 30 -10.98 2.62 -15.34
C LEU A 30 -12.27 3.36 -15.73
N ARG A 31 -12.49 4.56 -15.19
CA ARG A 31 -13.65 5.40 -15.53
C ARG A 31 -13.66 5.81 -16.99
N GLU A 32 -12.51 6.18 -17.55
CA GLU A 32 -12.37 6.53 -18.98
C GLU A 32 -12.67 5.34 -19.90
N GLN A 33 -12.48 4.10 -19.42
CA GLN A 33 -12.87 2.89 -20.13
C GLN A 33 -14.33 2.46 -19.88
N GLY A 34 -15.12 3.31 -19.22
CA GLY A 34 -16.55 3.11 -18.98
C GLY A 34 -16.86 2.18 -17.80
N PHE A 35 -15.95 2.01 -16.85
CA PHE A 35 -16.22 1.24 -15.63
C PHE A 35 -16.71 2.13 -14.48
N ASP A 36 -17.65 1.59 -13.70
CA ASP A 36 -18.06 2.11 -12.41
C ASP A 36 -17.18 1.53 -11.30
N ILE A 37 -16.63 2.41 -10.45
CA ILE A 37 -15.82 2.00 -9.31
C ILE A 37 -16.72 1.54 -8.16
N VAL A 38 -16.51 0.31 -7.70
CA VAL A 38 -17.28 -0.33 -6.62
C VAL A 38 -16.54 -0.22 -5.29
N LEU A 39 -15.24 -0.46 -5.28
CA LEU A 39 -14.43 -0.47 -4.06
C LEU A 39 -12.97 -0.08 -4.37
N LYS A 40 -12.37 0.66 -3.44
CA LYS A 40 -10.92 0.90 -3.38
C LYS A 40 -10.41 0.38 -2.04
N GLU A 41 -9.37 -0.44 -2.08
CA GLU A 41 -8.67 -0.89 -0.88
C GLU A 41 -7.18 -1.12 -1.15
N THR A 42 -6.43 -1.41 -0.08
CA THR A 42 -4.99 -1.61 -0.17
C THR A 42 -4.50 -2.68 0.80
N SER A 43 -3.23 -3.01 0.69
CA SER A 43 -2.50 -3.76 1.71
C SER A 43 -1.75 -2.81 2.66
N PHE A 44 -1.30 -3.36 3.79
CA PHE A 44 -0.56 -2.60 4.80
C PHE A 44 0.56 -1.75 4.17
N PRO A 45 0.62 -0.43 4.42
CA PRO A 45 1.61 0.48 3.86
C PRO A 45 2.97 0.25 4.52
N ILE A 46 3.72 -0.74 4.05
CA ILE A 46 4.99 -1.16 4.67
C ILE A 46 6.00 -0.01 4.80
N ASP A 47 5.94 0.97 3.90
CA ASP A 47 6.81 2.15 3.94
C ASP A 47 6.53 3.08 5.13
N ILE A 48 5.47 2.85 5.92
CA ILE A 48 5.27 3.54 7.21
C ILE A 48 6.39 3.24 8.21
N PHE A 49 7.03 2.06 8.13
CA PHE A 49 8.19 1.74 8.97
C PHE A 49 9.37 2.68 8.71
N LEU A 50 9.52 3.14 7.47
CA LEU A 50 10.54 4.12 7.11
C LEU A 50 10.29 5.48 7.81
N LEU A 51 9.01 5.87 7.95
CA LEU A 51 8.62 7.06 8.71
C LEU A 51 8.83 6.89 10.22
N MET A 52 8.81 5.65 10.71
CA MET A 52 9.06 5.30 12.12
C MET A 52 10.56 5.14 12.44
N GLY A 53 11.45 5.32 11.46
CA GLY A 53 12.91 5.20 11.62
C GLY A 53 13.49 3.81 11.29
N ASP A 54 12.64 2.83 10.96
CA ASP A 54 13.07 1.49 10.55
C ASP A 54 13.42 1.50 9.05
N ASN A 55 14.62 2.01 8.69
CA ASN A 55 15.10 2.01 7.30
C ASN A 55 15.52 0.61 6.81
N TYR A 56 14.57 -0.16 6.28
CA TYR A 56 14.83 -1.51 5.76
C TYR A 56 15.42 -1.55 4.34
N VAL A 57 15.58 -0.42 3.65
CA VAL A 57 16.04 -0.39 2.26
C VAL A 57 17.50 -0.86 2.19
N GLY A 58 17.75 -1.96 1.48
CA GLY A 58 19.07 -2.60 1.41
C GLY A 58 19.49 -3.35 2.69
N ASN A 59 18.59 -3.49 3.68
CA ASN A 59 18.84 -4.23 4.91
C ASN A 59 17.84 -5.39 5.03
N ASP A 60 18.23 -6.56 4.53
CA ASP A 60 17.36 -7.74 4.48
C ASP A 60 16.92 -8.22 5.86
N SER A 61 17.77 -8.09 6.88
CA SER A 61 17.45 -8.51 8.25
C SER A 61 16.33 -7.63 8.81
N LEU A 62 16.47 -6.30 8.67
CA LEU A 62 15.45 -5.36 9.09
C LEU A 62 14.18 -5.46 8.23
N GLY A 63 14.31 -5.74 6.94
CA GLY A 63 13.18 -6.00 6.04
C GLY A 63 12.35 -7.20 6.49
N ARG A 64 13.01 -8.31 6.85
CA ARG A 64 12.34 -9.50 7.43
C ARG A 64 11.65 -9.18 8.75
N LEU A 65 12.27 -8.34 9.60
CA LEU A 65 11.65 -7.89 10.85
C LEU A 65 10.39 -7.05 10.58
N CYS A 66 10.45 -6.06 9.70
CA CYS A 66 9.31 -5.22 9.31
C CYS A 66 8.17 -6.06 8.70
N HIS A 67 8.50 -7.00 7.82
CA HIS A 67 7.54 -7.93 7.26
C HIS A 67 6.87 -8.80 8.34
N THR A 68 7.63 -9.22 9.36
CA THR A 68 7.10 -9.97 10.51
C THR A 68 6.17 -9.12 11.37
N LYS A 69 6.55 -7.86 11.65
CA LYS A 69 5.69 -6.87 12.35
C LYS A 69 4.35 -6.71 11.61
N ARG A 70 4.39 -6.49 10.28
CA ARG A 70 3.19 -6.43 9.42
C ARG A 70 2.31 -7.67 9.55
N LYS A 71 2.88 -8.87 9.39
CA LYS A 71 2.12 -10.13 9.50
C LYS A 71 1.47 -10.28 10.87
N ASN A 72 2.19 -9.92 11.93
CA ASN A 72 1.67 -10.00 13.29
C ASN A 72 0.51 -9.02 13.51
N PHE A 73 0.62 -7.79 13.02
CA PHE A 73 -0.47 -6.81 13.07
C PHE A 73 -1.76 -7.37 12.44
N GLU A 74 -1.69 -7.86 11.21
CA GLU A 74 -2.86 -8.37 10.50
C GLU A 74 -3.44 -9.64 11.14
N LYS A 75 -2.58 -10.58 11.54
CA LYS A 75 -3.00 -11.82 12.21
C LYS A 75 -3.64 -11.54 13.57
N LYS A 76 -3.13 -10.58 14.33
CA LYS A 76 -3.70 -10.23 15.65
C LYS A 76 -5.09 -9.61 15.50
N LEU A 77 -5.29 -8.71 14.54
CA LEU A 77 -6.64 -8.18 14.23
C LEU A 77 -7.59 -9.31 13.81
N GLN A 78 -7.16 -10.20 12.92
CA GLN A 78 -7.98 -11.31 12.45
C GLN A 78 -8.35 -12.27 13.59
N ASN A 79 -7.36 -12.69 14.39
CA ASN A 79 -7.57 -13.64 15.49
C ASN A 79 -8.45 -13.06 16.62
N ALA A 80 -8.45 -11.73 16.78
CA ALA A 80 -9.34 -11.02 17.70
C ALA A 80 -10.75 -10.78 17.12
N GLY A 81 -11.05 -11.24 15.89
CA GLY A 81 -12.35 -11.05 15.24
C GLY A 81 -12.55 -9.68 14.60
N PHE A 82 -11.53 -8.82 14.58
CA PHE A 82 -11.60 -7.44 14.07
C PHE A 82 -11.41 -7.32 12.55
N ASN A 83 -11.97 -8.26 11.79
CA ASN A 83 -11.83 -8.27 10.33
C ASN A 83 -12.49 -7.06 9.65
N ASN A 84 -13.64 -6.61 10.16
CA ASN A 84 -14.33 -5.43 9.62
C ASN A 84 -13.49 -4.17 9.85
N LEU A 85 -12.97 -3.97 11.07
CA LEU A 85 -12.05 -2.87 11.37
C LEU A 85 -10.82 -2.88 10.47
N LYS A 86 -10.20 -4.05 10.25
CA LYS A 86 -9.06 -4.18 9.34
C LYS A 86 -9.40 -3.75 7.91
N ARG A 87 -10.56 -4.17 7.40
CA ARG A 87 -11.06 -3.78 6.07
C ARG A 87 -11.31 -2.28 6.00
N ASP A 88 -11.99 -1.70 6.97
CA ASP A 88 -12.32 -0.28 6.99
C ASP A 88 -11.07 0.59 7.10
N LEU A 89 -10.07 0.15 7.86
CA LEU A 89 -8.74 0.77 7.89
C LEU A 89 -8.13 0.82 6.49
N TYR A 90 -8.07 -0.31 5.78
CA TYR A 90 -7.44 -0.36 4.45
C TYR A 90 -8.21 0.36 3.36
N LYS A 91 -9.54 0.37 3.43
CA LYS A 91 -10.36 1.24 2.58
C LYS A 91 -10.07 2.71 2.85
N SER A 92 -9.97 3.10 4.11
CA SER A 92 -9.70 4.50 4.50
C SER A 92 -8.31 4.94 4.05
N LEU A 93 -7.29 4.09 4.21
CA LEU A 93 -5.95 4.36 3.71
C LEU A 93 -5.93 4.51 2.18
N ALA A 94 -6.64 3.64 1.45
CA ALA A 94 -6.77 3.75 0.00
C ALA A 94 -7.41 5.08 -0.44
N GLN A 95 -8.43 5.58 0.26
CA GLN A 95 -9.00 6.90 -0.03
C GLN A 95 -8.00 8.05 0.17
N LEU A 96 -7.05 7.89 1.08
CA LEU A 96 -5.98 8.85 1.33
C LEU A 96 -4.77 8.67 0.40
N ASN A 97 -4.87 7.78 -0.60
CA ASN A 97 -3.75 7.38 -1.46
C ASN A 97 -2.55 6.80 -0.67
N ILE A 98 -2.82 6.15 0.46
CA ILE A 98 -1.82 5.49 1.30
C ILE A 98 -1.99 3.98 1.18
N GLY A 99 -0.91 3.28 0.86
CA GLY A 99 -0.96 1.85 0.66
C GLY A 99 0.29 1.30 -0.02
N ARG A 100 0.43 -0.02 -0.03
CA ARG A 100 1.48 -0.69 -0.81
C ARG A 100 0.99 -1.24 -2.15
N GLU A 101 -0.21 -1.78 -2.14
CA GLU A 101 -0.85 -2.36 -3.33
C GLU A 101 -2.13 -1.58 -3.64
N VAL A 102 -2.27 -1.11 -4.88
CA VAL A 102 -3.47 -0.41 -5.33
C VAL A 102 -4.47 -1.46 -5.82
N VAL A 103 -5.58 -1.63 -5.11
CA VAL A 103 -6.65 -2.55 -5.51
C VAL A 103 -7.93 -1.77 -5.75
N ILE A 104 -8.46 -1.86 -6.96
CA ILE A 104 -9.73 -1.24 -7.36
C ILE A 104 -10.65 -2.32 -7.93
N TYR A 105 -11.82 -2.47 -7.34
CA TYR A 105 -12.90 -3.31 -7.87
C TYR A 105 -13.83 -2.41 -8.67
N ALA A 106 -14.07 -2.77 -9.92
CA ALA A 106 -14.91 -2.02 -10.82
C ALA A 106 -15.83 -2.95 -11.61
N ARG A 107 -16.98 -2.43 -12.05
CA ARG A 107 -17.97 -3.14 -12.87
C ARG A 107 -18.25 -2.35 -14.15
N LYS A 108 -18.62 -3.05 -15.21
CA LYS A 108 -19.02 -2.45 -16.49
C LYS A 108 -20.51 -2.69 -16.72
#